data_AF-A0A9X2A4Y9-F1
#
_entry.id   AF-A0A9X2A4Y9-F1
#
_cell.length_a   1.000
_cell.length_b   1.000
_cell.length_c   1.000
_cell.angle_alpha   90.00
_cell.angle_beta   90.00
_cell.angle_gamma   90.00
#
_symmetry.space_group_name_H-M   'P 1'
#
loop_
_entity.id
_entity.type
_entity.pdbx_description
1 polymer ?
#
loop_
_entity_poly.entity_id
_entity_poly.type
_entity_poly.pdbx_seq_one_letter_code
_entity_poly.pdbx_strand_id
1 'polypeptide(L)' 'MLTQTAVGAFLLSSPWWVYFVVAGIILSGYLAVKYSIEDKRTEQEWIENEGNIYMKRLEEERERRRISKG' A
#
# COMPACT_ATOMS: atom_id res chain seq x y z
N MET A 1 30.91 -12.67 -21.17
CA MET A 1 29.86 -11.78 -21.75
C MET A 1 29.13 -10.90 -20.71
N LEU A 2 29.26 -11.13 -19.39
CA LEU A 2 28.60 -10.29 -18.37
C LEU A 2 29.29 -8.93 -18.12
N THR A 3 30.51 -8.72 -18.62
CA THR A 3 31.31 -7.51 -18.40
C THR A 3 31.18 -6.44 -19.48
N GLN A 4 30.36 -6.68 -20.52
CA GLN A 4 30.22 -5.77 -21.68
C GLN A 4 28.98 -4.87 -21.62
N THR A 5 28.19 -4.90 -20.53
CA THR A 5 27.06 -3.98 -20.37
C THR A 5 27.55 -2.65 -19.79
N ALA A 6 27.10 -1.53 -20.37
CA ALA A 6 27.48 -0.18 -19.95
C ALA A 6 27.24 0.07 -18.45
N VAL A 7 26.19 -0.55 -17.90
CA VAL A 7 25.85 -0.48 -16.46
C VAL A 7 26.89 -1.20 -15.60
N GLY A 8 27.35 -2.39 -16.01
CA GLY A 8 28.36 -3.13 -15.26
C GLY A 8 29.72 -2.43 -15.24
N ALA A 9 30.13 -1.85 -16.37
CA ALA A 9 31.37 -1.07 -16.46
C ALA A 9 31.29 0.22 -15.62
N PHE A 10 30.16 0.92 -15.65
CA PHE A 10 29.93 2.12 -14.86
C PHE A 10 30.00 1.86 -13.35
N LEU A 11 29.40 0.77 -12.87
CA LEU A 11 29.42 0.43 -11.44
C LEU A 11 30.81 0.02 -10.93
N LEU A 12 31.67 -0.55 -11.79
CA LEU A 12 33.04 -0.93 -11.43
C LEU A 12 34.03 0.25 -11.51
N SER A 13 33.77 1.22 -12.37
CA SER A 13 34.56 2.47 -12.45
C SER A 13 34.04 3.58 -11.53
N SER A 14 32.89 3.35 -10.92
CA SER A 14 32.22 4.31 -10.06
C SER A 14 32.93 4.47 -8.71
N PRO A 15 32.99 5.70 -8.18
CA PRO A 15 33.40 5.93 -6.81
C PRO A 15 32.58 5.11 -5.80
N TRP A 16 33.21 4.76 -4.67
CA TRP A 16 32.59 3.92 -3.64
C TRP A 16 31.31 4.51 -3.03
N TRP A 17 31.13 5.84 -3.09
CA TRP A 17 29.95 6.50 -2.54
C TRP A 17 28.66 6.21 -3.32
N VAL A 18 28.77 5.84 -4.61
CA VAL A 18 27.59 5.50 -5.43
C VAL A 18 26.89 4.26 -4.90
N TYR A 19 27.62 3.33 -4.25
CA TYR A 19 26.99 2.18 -3.61
C TYR A 19 26.05 2.61 -2.46
N PHE A 20 26.36 3.70 -1.72
CA PHE A 20 25.43 4.24 -0.72
C PHE A 20 24.19 4.84 -1.37
N VAL A 21 24.33 5.50 -2.52
CA VAL A 21 23.18 6.03 -3.27
C VAL A 21 22.29 4.89 -3.78
N VAL A 22 22.90 3.85 -4.36
CA VAL A 22 22.16 2.64 -4.81
C VAL A 22 21.47 1.95 -3.64
N ALA A 23 22.15 1.79 -2.50
CA ALA A 23 21.55 1.25 -1.29
C ALA A 23 20.38 2.12 -0.81
N GLY A 24 20.51 3.45 -0.85
CA GLY A 24 19.45 4.39 -0.53
C GLY A 24 18.24 4.27 -1.46
N ILE A 25 18.45 4.08 -2.76
CA ILE A 25 17.38 3.86 -3.74
C ILE A 25 16.64 2.55 -3.45
N ILE A 26 17.37 1.46 -3.18
CA ILE A 26 16.77 0.16 -2.85
C ILE A 26 15.94 0.27 -1.56
N LEU A 27 16.48 0.90 -0.51
CA LEU A 27 15.78 1.12 0.74
C LEU A 27 14.52 1.99 0.56
N SER A 28 14.63 3.06 -0.23
CA SER A 28 13.49 3.93 -0.56
C SER A 28 12.40 3.16 -1.31
N GLY A 29 12.78 2.35 -2.30
CA GLY A 29 11.84 1.51 -3.05
C GLY A 29 11.15 0.48 -2.14
N TYR A 30 11.91 -0.17 -1.26
CA TYR A 30 11.36 -1.12 -0.28
C TYR A 30 10.35 -0.45 0.66
N LEU A 31 10.69 0.71 1.22
CA LEU A 31 9.79 1.47 2.09
C LEU A 31 8.53 1.92 1.36
N ALA A 32 8.64 2.40 0.12
CA ALA A 32 7.49 2.79 -0.67
C ALA A 32 6.50 1.63 -0.85
N VAL A 33 7.00 0.42 -1.17
CA VAL A 33 6.16 -0.78 -1.27
C VAL A 33 5.57 -1.16 0.09
N LYS A 34 6.37 -1.18 1.16
CA LYS A 34 5.89 -1.51 2.51
C LYS A 34 4.75 -0.59 2.95
N TYR A 35 4.94 0.72 2.84
CA TYR A 35 3.93 1.71 3.21
C TYR A 35 2.69 1.59 2.34
N SER A 36 2.83 1.33 1.05
CA SER A 36 1.69 1.13 0.15
C SER A 36 0.83 -0.10 0.54
N ILE A 37 1.43 -1.13 1.15
CA ILE A 37 0.68 -2.29 1.64
C ILE A 37 0.02 -1.99 2.98
N GLU A 38 0.71 -1.27 3.86
CA GLU A 38 0.20 -0.90 5.18
C GLU A 38 -1.00 0.05 5.09
N ASP A 39 -0.92 1.07 4.22
CA ASP A 39 -2.03 2.01 3.94
C ASP A 39 -3.28 1.26 3.47
N LYS A 40 -3.12 0.29 2.55
CA LYS A 40 -4.24 -0.50 2.04
C LYS A 40 -4.96 -1.28 3.13
N ARG A 41 -4.23 -1.82 4.11
CA ARG A 41 -4.85 -2.57 5.21
C ARG A 41 -5.69 -1.63 6.09
N THR A 42 -5.15 -0.47 6.44
CA THR A 42 -5.87 0.52 7.25
C THR A 42 -7.10 1.07 6.51
N GLU A 43 -6.99 1.31 5.21
CA GLU A 43 -8.12 1.74 4.37
C GLU A 43 -9.21 0.67 4.31
N GLN A 44 -8.84 -0.61 4.19
CA GLN A 44 -9.78 -1.74 4.18
C GLN A 44 -10.58 -1.86 5.49
N GLU A 45 -9.89 -1.78 6.64
CA GLU A 45 -10.52 -1.83 7.96
C GLU A 45 -11.52 -0.68 8.14
N TRP A 46 -11.18 0.51 7.64
CA TRP A 46 -12.07 1.66 7.67
C TRP A 46 -13.29 1.48 6.77
N ILE A 47 -13.10 0.98 5.54
CA ILE A 47 -14.18 0.67 4.59
C ILE A 47 -15.17 -0.35 5.19
N GLU A 48 -14.67 -1.42 5.80
CA GLU A 48 -15.53 -2.44 6.42
C GLU A 48 -16.36 -1.86 7.56
N ASN A 49 -15.75 -1.02 8.39
CA ASN A 49 -16.43 -0.42 9.53
C ASN A 49 -17.52 0.57 9.10
N GLU A 50 -17.24 1.42 8.09
CA GLU A 50 -18.27 2.29 7.51
C GLU A 50 -19.41 1.51 6.85
N GLY A 51 -19.08 0.43 6.13
CA GLY A 51 -20.06 -0.49 5.56
C GLY A 51 -20.99 -1.07 6.63
N ASN A 52 -20.44 -1.48 7.77
CA ASN A 52 -21.20 -2.02 8.89
C ASN A 52 -22.15 -0.96 9.51
N ILE A 53 -21.67 0.27 9.70
CA ILE A 53 -22.50 1.38 10.20
C ILE A 53 -23.64 1.69 9.22
N TYR A 54 -23.42 1.58 7.91
CA TYR A 54 -24.48 1.75 6.91
C TYR A 54 -25.52 0.63 6.98
N MET A 55 -25.08 -0.63 7.04
CA MET A 55 -25.98 -1.78 7.13
C MET A 55 -26.86 -1.73 8.38
N LYS A 56 -26.29 -1.37 9.52
CA LYS A 56 -27.03 -1.20 10.77
C LYS A 56 -28.15 -0.16 10.65
N ARG A 57 -27.87 1.00 10.04
CA ARG A 57 -28.88 2.04 9.80
C ARG A 57 -30.00 1.56 8.87
N LEU A 58 -29.65 0.78 7.85
CA LEU A 58 -30.61 0.21 6.92
C LEU A 58 -31.52 -0.84 7.59
N GLU A 59 -30.98 -1.66 8.49
CA GLU A 59 -31.74 -2.62 9.29
C GLU A 59 -32.73 -1.90 10.21
N GLU A 60 -32.31 -0.87 10.92
CA GLU A 60 -33.19 -0.05 11.77
C GLU A 60 -34.34 0.59 10.98
N GLU A 61 -34.10 1.05 9.74
CA GLU A 61 -35.16 1.54 8.86
C GLU A 61 -36.10 0.42 8.40
N ARG A 62 -35.58 -0.75 8.06
CA ARG A 62 -36.40 -1.91 7.67
C ARG A 62 -37.30 -2.38 8.81
N GLU A 63 -36.78 -2.39 10.04
CA GLU A 63 -37.56 -2.71 11.24
C GLU A 63 -38.66 -1.68 11.48
N ARG A 64 -38.34 -0.39 11.42
CA ARG A 64 -39.35 0.69 11.54
C ARG A 64 -40.48 0.56 10.51
N ARG A 65 -40.15 0.21 9.26
CA ARG A 65 -41.15 -0.02 8.20
C ARG A 65 -41.96 -1.30 8.41
N ARG A 66 -41.39 -2.34 9.05
CA ARG A 66 -42.11 -3.56 9.43
C ARG A 66 -43.11 -3.31 10.55
N ILE A 67 -42.69 -2.61 11.60
CA ILE A 67 -43.55 -2.28 12.76
C ILE A 67 -44.70 -1.35 12.35
N SER A 68 -44.47 -0.41 11.45
CA SER A 68 -45.51 0.49 10.94
C SER A 68 -46.56 -0.19 10.03
N LYS A 69 -46.30 -1.41 9.53
CA LYS A 69 -47.20 -2.13 8.60
C LYS A 69 -47.96 -3.29 9.25
N GLY A 70 -47.73 -3.58 10.53
CA GLY A 70 -48.51 -4.55 11.32
C GLY A 70 -49.52 -3.84 12.21
#